data_AF-A0A7S2QSC2-F1
#
_entry.id   AF-A0A7S2QSC2-F1
#
_cell.length_a   1.000
_cell.length_b   1.000
_cell.length_c   1.000
_cell.angle_alpha   90.00
_cell.angle_beta   90.00
_cell.angle_gamma   90.00
#
_symmetry.space_group_name_H-M   'P 1'
#
loop_
_entity.id
_entity.type
_entity.pdbx_description
1 polymer ?
#
loop_
_entity_poly.entity_id
_entity_poly.type
_entity_poly.pdbx_seq_one_letter_code
_entity_poly.pdbx_strand_id
1 'polypeptide(L)'
;LRSTLVFIWCKILALDRTCQVDLVKDNGHLYFIKYLDTIDGQVDLYSRAQASFVLSVICDAHPKGQALCASSNLLAVLLKWLRSLFPPQVPFATAGHALLLKWLCLCLGKLCQDMPEISLMA
;
A
#
# COMPACT_ATOMS: atom_id res chain seq x y z
N LEU A 1 16.25 0.52 -10.22
CA LEU A 1 15.09 -0.24 -10.75
C LEU A 1 13.90 -0.29 -9.80
N ARG A 2 14.07 -0.47 -8.47
CA ARG A 2 12.93 -0.74 -7.58
C ARG A 2 11.83 0.35 -7.62
N SER A 3 12.20 1.62 -7.49
CA SER A 3 11.28 2.76 -7.57
C SER A 3 10.67 2.94 -8.97
N THR A 4 11.43 2.64 -10.02
CA THR A 4 10.95 2.67 -11.41
C THR A 4 9.81 1.68 -11.64
N LEU A 5 9.92 0.45 -11.11
CA LEU A 5 8.87 -0.55 -11.21
C LEU A 5 7.61 -0.12 -10.47
N VAL A 6 7.76 0.47 -9.27
CA VAL A 6 6.63 1.04 -8.52
C VAL A 6 5.95 2.15 -9.29
N PHE A 7 6.73 3.05 -9.89
CA PHE A 7 6.21 4.12 -10.73
C PHE A 7 5.41 3.60 -11.93
N ILE A 8 5.96 2.62 -12.67
CA ILE A 8 5.30 2.04 -13.86
C ILE A 8 3.97 1.40 -13.47
N TRP A 9 3.95 0.53 -12.46
CA TRP A 9 2.72 -0.13 -12.03
C TRP A 9 1.70 0.84 -11.44
N CYS A 10 2.14 1.87 -10.73
CA CYS A 10 1.25 2.94 -10.29
C CYS A 10 0.57 3.63 -11.49
N LYS A 11 1.29 3.89 -12.58
CA LYS A 11 0.69 4.49 -13.79
C LYS A 11 -0.24 3.53 -14.52
N ILE A 12 0.14 2.26 -14.66
CA ILE A 12 -0.71 1.23 -15.29
C ILE A 12 -2.03 1.10 -14.52
N LEU A 13 -1.99 0.89 -13.20
CA LEU A 13 -3.20 0.69 -12.40
C LEU A 13 -4.04 1.94 -12.23
N ALA A 14 -3.44 3.14 -12.35
CA ALA A 14 -4.21 4.39 -12.38
C ALA A 14 -5.02 4.54 -13.68
N LEU A 15 -4.55 3.93 -14.78
CA LEU A 15 -5.25 3.92 -16.07
C LEU A 15 -6.24 2.75 -16.16
N ASP A 16 -5.80 1.55 -15.79
CA ASP A 16 -6.57 0.32 -15.86
C ASP A 16 -6.39 -0.53 -14.61
N ARG A 17 -7.40 -0.48 -13.73
CA ARG A 17 -7.48 -1.27 -12.51
C ARG A 17 -7.55 -2.78 -12.76
N THR A 18 -7.99 -3.21 -13.94
CA THR A 18 -8.18 -4.65 -14.22
C THR A 18 -6.85 -5.40 -14.25
N CYS A 19 -5.73 -4.72 -14.54
CA CYS A 19 -4.37 -5.28 -14.48
C CYS A 19 -3.95 -5.74 -13.06
N GLN A 20 -4.72 -5.46 -12.01
CA GLN A 20 -4.48 -6.02 -10.68
C GLN A 20 -4.50 -7.56 -10.67
N VAL A 21 -5.23 -8.19 -11.61
CA VAL A 21 -5.28 -9.66 -11.71
C VAL A 21 -3.92 -10.25 -12.07
N ASP A 22 -3.15 -9.58 -12.92
CA ASP A 22 -1.81 -10.02 -13.34
C ASP A 22 -0.82 -9.92 -12.17
N LEU A 23 -0.89 -8.83 -11.40
CA LEU A 23 -0.10 -8.67 -10.19
C LEU A 23 -0.40 -9.73 -9.14
N VAL A 24 -1.67 -10.11 -8.97
CA VAL A 24 -2.03 -11.14 -8.00
C VAL A 24 -1.61 -12.52 -8.48
N LYS A 25 -1.76 -12.82 -9.77
CA LYS A 25 -1.38 -14.10 -10.38
C LYS A 25 0.11 -14.42 -10.19
N ASP A 26 0.97 -13.43 -10.36
CA ASP A 26 2.43 -13.61 -10.31
C ASP A 26 3.03 -13.23 -8.95
N ASN A 27 2.22 -13.19 -7.89
CA ASN A 27 2.64 -12.79 -6.53
C ASN A 27 3.30 -11.40 -6.43
N GLY A 28 2.99 -10.50 -7.37
CA GLY A 28 3.49 -9.12 -7.40
C GLY A 28 3.13 -8.32 -6.15
N HIS A 29 2.01 -8.62 -5.48
CA HIS A 29 1.64 -7.99 -4.21
C HIS A 29 2.76 -8.07 -3.15
N LEU A 30 3.49 -9.20 -3.07
CA LEU A 30 4.61 -9.39 -2.13
C LEU A 30 5.72 -8.37 -2.36
N TYR A 31 6.00 -8.03 -3.63
CA TYR A 31 7.00 -7.03 -3.98
C TYR A 31 6.62 -5.65 -3.41
N PHE A 32 5.37 -5.22 -3.59
CA PHE A 32 4.93 -3.91 -3.11
C PHE A 32 4.83 -3.84 -1.58
N ILE A 33 4.43 -4.93 -0.91
CA ILE A 33 4.45 -5.02 0.57
C ILE A 33 5.89 -4.86 1.07
N LYS A 34 6.84 -5.62 0.51
CA LYS A 34 8.25 -5.53 0.89
C LYS A 34 8.84 -4.16 0.59
N TYR A 35 8.46 -3.56 -0.54
CA TYR A 35 8.88 -2.20 -0.89
C TYR A 35 8.38 -1.18 0.13
N LEU A 36 7.11 -1.27 0.54
CA LEU A 36 6.54 -0.42 1.57
C LEU A 36 7.21 -0.62 2.93
N ASP A 37 7.51 -1.86 3.33
CA ASP A 37 8.11 -2.17 4.64
C ASP A 37 9.62 -1.94 4.73
N THR A 38 10.30 -1.67 3.61
CA THR A 38 11.75 -1.44 3.58
C THR A 38 12.12 -0.26 4.49
N ILE A 39 12.99 -0.44 5.49
CA ILE A 39 13.32 0.59 6.50
C ILE A 39 14.48 1.52 6.06
N ASP A 40 15.05 1.32 4.87
CA ASP A 40 16.17 2.14 4.40
C ASP A 40 15.76 3.56 3.99
N GLY A 41 16.63 4.54 4.30
CA GLY A 41 16.60 5.91 3.75
C GLY A 41 16.79 6.00 2.23
N GLN A 42 16.72 4.86 1.54
CA GLN A 42 16.82 4.71 0.09
C GLN A 42 15.46 4.87 -0.62
N VAL A 43 14.34 4.80 0.12
CA VAL A 43 12.99 4.93 -0.46
C VAL A 43 12.30 6.16 0.12
N ASP A 44 12.04 7.13 -0.76
CA ASP A 44 11.35 8.36 -0.41
C ASP A 44 9.84 8.14 -0.13
N LEU A 45 9.23 9.07 0.60
CA LEU A 45 7.82 8.98 1.01
C LEU A 45 6.85 8.97 -0.17
N TYR A 46 7.18 9.67 -1.26
CA TYR A 46 6.31 9.73 -2.44
C TYR A 46 6.26 8.36 -3.12
N SER A 47 7.40 7.70 -3.30
CA SER A 47 7.46 6.35 -3.86
C SER A 47 6.76 5.31 -2.97
N ARG A 48 6.82 5.45 -1.64
CA ARG A 48 6.01 4.62 -0.72
C ARG A 48 4.52 4.85 -0.92
N ALA A 49 4.10 6.09 -1.12
CA ALA A 49 2.70 6.41 -1.38
C ALA A 49 2.19 5.74 -2.65
N GLN A 50 3.03 5.65 -3.69
CA GLN A 50 2.72 4.93 -4.92
C GLN A 50 2.62 3.41 -4.71
N ALA A 51 3.50 2.82 -3.89
CA ALA A 51 3.39 1.40 -3.53
C ALA A 51 2.11 1.12 -2.73
N SER A 52 1.76 1.99 -1.79
CA SER A 52 0.51 1.90 -1.02
C SER A 52 -0.73 2.10 -1.89
N PHE A 53 -0.68 2.98 -2.90
CA PHE A 53 -1.70 3.09 -3.94
C PHE A 53 -1.88 1.76 -4.69
N VAL A 54 -0.79 1.17 -5.20
CA VAL A 54 -0.85 -0.11 -5.92
C VAL A 54 -1.50 -1.20 -5.05
N LEU A 55 -1.09 -1.32 -3.79
CA LEU A 55 -1.68 -2.28 -2.85
C LEU A 55 -3.17 -2.01 -2.58
N SER A 56 -3.57 -0.74 -2.51
CA SER A 56 -4.99 -0.37 -2.35
C SER A 56 -5.83 -0.81 -3.56
N VAL A 57 -5.29 -0.67 -4.78
CA VAL A 57 -5.96 -1.14 -6.01
C VAL A 57 -6.04 -2.66 -6.01
N ILE A 58 -4.95 -3.38 -5.69
CA ILE A 58 -4.96 -4.85 -5.58
C ILE A 58 -6.07 -5.38 -4.65
N CYS A 59 -6.39 -4.66 -3.58
CA CYS A 59 -7.46 -5.04 -2.65
C CYS A 59 -8.86 -4.58 -3.10
N ASP A 60 -8.98 -3.63 -4.03
CA ASP A 60 -10.23 -2.96 -4.33
C ASP A 60 -11.17 -3.78 -5.23
N ALA A 61 -12.28 -4.24 -4.64
CA ALA A 61 -13.25 -5.14 -5.27
C ALA A 61 -12.59 -6.38 -5.88
N HIS A 62 -11.54 -6.90 -5.21
CA HIS A 62 -10.82 -8.10 -5.64
C HIS A 62 -10.55 -9.03 -4.46
N PRO A 63 -11.49 -9.94 -4.13
CA PRO A 63 -11.42 -10.77 -2.93
C PRO A 63 -10.13 -11.61 -2.82
N LYS A 64 -9.64 -12.13 -3.95
CA LYS A 64 -8.39 -12.92 -3.98
C LYS A 64 -7.17 -12.05 -3.64
N GLY A 65 -7.07 -10.85 -4.22
CA GLY A 65 -5.98 -9.92 -3.94
C GLY A 65 -6.02 -9.43 -2.49
N GLN A 66 -7.21 -9.10 -1.99
CA GLN A 66 -7.42 -8.70 -0.60
C GLN A 66 -6.97 -9.80 0.37
N ALA A 67 -7.42 -11.05 0.18
CA ALA A 67 -7.05 -12.18 1.03
C ALA A 67 -5.53 -12.47 1.02
N LEU A 68 -4.89 -12.40 -0.14
CA LEU A 68 -3.44 -12.62 -0.26
C LEU A 68 -2.63 -11.48 0.35
N CYS A 69 -3.06 -10.23 0.20
CA CYS A 69 -2.45 -9.09 0.90
C CYS A 69 -2.57 -9.23 2.42
N ALA A 70 -3.74 -9.66 2.91
CA ALA A 70 -3.98 -9.89 4.34
C ALA A 70 -3.09 -10.99 4.90
N SER A 71 -3.03 -12.14 4.24
CA SER A 71 -2.16 -13.25 4.64
C SER A 71 -0.66 -12.93 4.54
N SER A 72 -0.31 -11.97 3.69
CA SER A 72 1.07 -11.46 3.52
C SER A 72 1.43 -10.32 4.47
N ASN A 73 0.71 -10.18 5.59
CA ASN A 73 1.01 -9.25 6.67
C ASN A 73 0.88 -7.76 6.30
N LEU A 74 0.09 -7.42 5.27
CA LEU A 74 -0.10 -6.02 4.86
C LEU A 74 -0.68 -5.17 6.00
N LEU A 75 -1.60 -5.71 6.80
CA LEU A 75 -2.21 -4.98 7.93
C LEU A 75 -1.14 -4.45 8.90
N ALA A 76 -0.22 -5.31 9.34
CA ALA A 76 0.83 -4.92 10.28
C ALA A 76 1.76 -3.86 9.67
N VAL A 77 2.09 -3.97 8.38
CA VAL A 77 2.91 -2.98 7.66
C VAL A 77 2.21 -1.61 7.61
N LEU A 78 0.91 -1.58 7.26
CA LEU A 78 0.13 -0.34 7.22
C LEU A 78 0.08 0.33 8.60
N LEU A 79 -0.24 -0.43 9.65
CA LEU A 79 -0.35 0.09 11.02
C LEU A 79 1.01 0.59 11.55
N LYS A 80 2.10 -0.12 11.26
CA LYS A 80 3.47 0.30 11.60
C LYS A 80 3.77 1.67 10.99
N TRP A 81 3.46 1.88 9.71
CA TRP A 81 3.69 3.17 9.05
C TRP A 81 2.78 4.27 9.56
N LEU A 82 1.48 4.00 9.76
CA LEU A 82 0.55 4.98 10.32
C LEU A 82 1.01 5.47 11.70
N ARG A 83 1.45 4.56 12.57
CA ARG A 83 2.03 4.90 13.89
C ARG A 83 3.35 5.66 13.78
N SER A 84 4.18 5.36 12.79
CA SER A 84 5.44 6.09 12.56
C SER A 84 5.23 7.52 12.07
N LEU A 85 4.11 7.79 11.39
CA LEU A 85 3.79 9.10 10.81
C LEU A 85 2.98 9.98 11.78
N PHE A 86 2.44 9.42 12.86
CA PHE A 86 1.60 10.12 13.83
C PHE A 86 2.12 10.03 15.28
N PRO A 87 2.14 11.13 16.05
CA PRO A 87 1.81 12.49 15.64
C PRO A 87 2.87 13.05 14.66
N PRO A 88 2.49 14.00 13.78
CA PRO A 88 3.43 14.59 12.85
C PRO A 88 4.56 15.28 13.63
N GLN A 89 5.79 14.82 13.41
CA GLN A 89 6.97 15.34 14.12
C GLN A 89 7.35 16.76 13.67
N VAL A 90 6.79 17.20 12.53
CA VAL A 90 7.08 18.49 11.91
C VAL A 90 5.76 19.25 11.75
N PRO A 91 5.67 20.54 12.13
CA PRO A 91 4.43 21.32 12.06
C PRO A 91 3.85 21.44 10.65
N PHE A 92 4.67 21.27 9.61
CA PHE A 92 4.24 21.24 8.21
C PHE A 92 4.66 19.92 7.57
N ALA A 93 3.70 19.03 7.35
CA ALA A 93 3.92 17.78 6.63
C ALA A 93 4.32 18.07 5.18
N THR A 94 5.37 17.42 4.67
CA THR A 94 5.73 17.50 3.25
C THR A 94 4.64 16.90 2.37
N ALA A 95 4.58 17.28 1.09
CA ALA A 95 3.62 16.71 0.14
C ALA A 95 3.68 15.17 0.09
N GLY A 96 4.89 14.59 0.19
CA GLY A 96 5.08 13.14 0.26
C GLY A 96 4.52 12.51 1.54
N HIS A 97 4.65 13.18 2.69
CA HIS A 97 4.07 12.72 3.95
C HIS A 97 2.54 12.67 3.88
N ALA A 98 1.90 13.76 3.44
CA ALA A 98 0.44 13.83 3.30
C ALA A 98 -0.09 12.79 2.30
N LEU A 99 0.63 12.59 1.17
CA LEU A 99 0.25 11.63 0.16
C LEU A 99 0.38 10.18 0.66
N LEU A 100 1.45 9.86 1.39
CA LEU A 100 1.64 8.55 1.99
C LEU A 100 0.55 8.27 3.03
N LEU A 101 0.27 9.20 3.94
CA LEU A 101 -0.78 9.05 4.94
C LEU A 101 -2.14 8.76 4.29
N LYS A 102 -2.50 9.54 3.27
CA LYS A 102 -3.72 9.32 2.48
C LYS A 102 -3.80 7.89 1.94
N TRP A 103 -2.75 7.43 1.26
CA TRP A 103 -2.78 6.10 0.62
C TRP A 103 -2.70 4.95 1.62
N LEU A 104 -2.01 5.11 2.76
CA LEU A 104 -2.04 4.13 3.84
C LEU A 104 -3.46 3.93 4.37
N CYS A 105 -4.19 5.03 4.64
CA CYS A 105 -5.58 4.96 5.12
C CYS A 105 -6.52 4.33 4.07
N LEU A 106 -6.39 4.73 2.79
CA LEU A 106 -7.19 4.13 1.72
C LEU A 106 -6.89 2.65 1.54
N CYS A 107 -5.62 2.26 1.59
CA CYS A 107 -5.19 0.87 1.52
C CYS A 107 -5.72 0.05 2.69
N LEU A 108 -5.69 0.61 3.91
CA LEU A 108 -6.25 -0.04 5.10
C LEU A 108 -7.76 -0.25 4.94
N GLY A 109 -8.49 0.79 4.51
CA GLY A 109 -9.92 0.70 4.25
C GLY A 109 -10.25 -0.38 3.22
N LYS A 110 -9.50 -0.45 2.10
CA LYS A 110 -9.69 -1.49 1.08
C LYS A 110 -9.30 -2.88 1.55
N LEU A 111 -8.29 -3.02 2.40
CA LEU A 111 -7.92 -4.30 2.99
C LEU A 111 -9.00 -4.83 3.94
N CYS A 112 -9.63 -3.94 4.71
CA CYS A 112 -10.63 -4.30 5.71
C CYS A 112 -12.07 -4.37 5.16
N GLN A 113 -12.32 -3.80 3.98
CA GLN A 113 -13.64 -3.72 3.37
C GLN A 113 -14.27 -5.12 3.25
N ASP A 114 -15.47 -5.29 3.82
CA ASP A 114 -16.22 -6.56 3.82
C ASP A 114 -15.48 -7.74 4.51
N MET A 115 -14.46 -7.44 5.34
CA MET A 115 -13.63 -8.41 6.09
C MET A 115 -13.67 -8.10 7.60
N PRO A 116 -14.67 -8.61 8.35
CA PRO A 116 -14.85 -8.27 9.77
C PRO A 116 -13.67 -8.73 10.65
N GLU A 117 -13.06 -9.87 10.35
CA GLU A 117 -11.91 -10.40 11.10
C GLU A 117 -10.71 -9.45 11.05
N ILE A 118 -10.38 -8.97 9.85
CA ILE A 118 -9.28 -8.01 9.66
C ILE A 118 -9.63 -6.65 10.29
N SER A 119 -10.88 -6.22 10.15
CA SER A 119 -11.35 -4.95 10.73
C SER A 119 -11.22 -4.90 12.25
N LEU A 120 -11.40 -6.04 12.94
CA LEU A 120 -11.24 -6.13 14.40
C LEU A 120 -9.76 -6.04 14.85
N MET A 121 -8.82 -6.30 13.94
CA MET A 121 -7.38 -6.29 14.20
C MET A 121 -6.70 -4.96 13.84
N ALA A 122 -7.40 -4.07 13.13
CA ALA A 122 -6.92 -2.78 12.65
C ALA A 122 -6.95 -1.71 13.76
#